data_AF-A0A2E8K9R8-F1
#
_entry.id   AF-A0A2E8K9R8-F1
#
_cell.length_a   1.000
_cell.length_b   1.000
_cell.length_c   1.000
_cell.angle_alpha   90.00
_cell.angle_beta   90.00
_cell.angle_gamma   90.00
#
_symmetry.space_group_name_H-M   'P 1'
#
loop_
_entity.id
_entity.type
_entity.pdbx_description
1 polymer ?
#
loop_
_entity_poly.entity_id
_entity_poly.type
_entity_poly.pdbx_seq_one_letter_code
_entity_poly.pdbx_strand_id
1 'polypeptide(L)'
;MLVLVNPSSMQGPGVSGLLTLKGRLPQVSSSYLLDYADIDWQQQTPYSRRHQDIYWSRGNPIDEKAHVFIDQHRLAERGRNASQFTIVETGFGFGNNFLLTASRWRNLKHRGILNYIAIENSPVSPSDLSRHYEMVRIEYSDWLLEHYPLPLNTSFVLWLEDNIRLLLIFDNATSALENLSAKVDAWYLDGFSPAKNTDLWNPRVYGRIFSRSKPGATLSTYTVAGQVRQDLGNAGFTTSKISGFGAKAEMLAGCKPGNWEATNVAGPTVAVIGSGVAGMGCTEALKRRNLDVEQISYKDPNAASNIPQFAVYPQLGANKERRYQFSLTASAYTQHRNPLFHWAMLRWHSANSVRQKRMLRIAQQFPDEFIRCPDQKEIHFLQSGWLSTAAEEDYHRAKVGSIKFCENQWQVSDDGMNLITQVDHLVIAAGIRSSALIDAPLIPVRGQALTVRLDKHLSDMMDGDLIVIPATDRLATVGSTFEHNSIDPDPRSSETSSLLDSLRHLLPGSSPEVLSVYVGIRAATRDRLPLVGLVPGHQRLYLCTGFGSHGATNSRLCGEFIANLICDEPAALNRAQQAMLAIDRFQLRDSRKYSPGKS
;
A
#
# COMPACT_ATOMS: atom_id res chain seq x y z
N MET A 1 -50.36 -16.70 -8.60
CA MET A 1 -49.89 -18.04 -9.04
C MET A 1 -48.37 -17.94 -9.17
N LEU A 2 -47.56 -18.09 -8.12
CA LEU A 2 -47.40 -19.21 -7.17
C LEU A 2 -47.12 -20.51 -7.93
N VAL A 3 -45.86 -20.97 -7.93
CA VAL A 3 -45.44 -22.26 -7.33
C VAL A 3 -44.00 -22.15 -6.84
N LEU A 4 -43.84 -22.26 -5.52
CA LEU A 4 -42.59 -22.51 -4.79
C LEU A 4 -42.24 -24.00 -4.88
N VAL A 5 -40.96 -24.35 -5.02
CA VAL A 5 -40.49 -25.71 -4.76
C VAL A 5 -39.54 -25.70 -3.57
N ASN A 6 -39.93 -26.49 -2.57
CA ASN A 6 -39.37 -26.65 -1.24
C ASN A 6 -38.39 -27.84 -1.23
N PRO A 7 -37.16 -27.75 -0.69
CA PRO A 7 -36.33 -28.93 -0.47
C PRO A 7 -36.40 -29.37 0.99
N SER A 8 -37.25 -30.36 1.24
CA SER A 8 -37.23 -31.18 2.45
C SER A 8 -36.84 -32.62 2.09
N SER A 9 -36.17 -33.29 3.03
CA SER A 9 -35.87 -34.72 3.11
C SER A 9 -34.60 -35.22 2.41
N MET A 10 -33.55 -35.40 3.21
CA MET A 10 -32.92 -36.71 3.42
C MET A 10 -32.17 -36.69 4.77
N GLN A 11 -32.68 -37.46 5.73
CA GLN A 11 -31.95 -37.88 6.94
C GLN A 11 -31.53 -39.35 6.76
N GLY A 12 -30.31 -39.67 7.21
CA GLY A 12 -29.77 -41.01 7.44
C GLY A 12 -28.49 -40.91 8.30
N PRO A 13 -28.14 -41.90 9.15
CA PRO A 13 -27.85 -41.63 10.56
C PRO A 13 -26.37 -41.68 11.01
N GLY A 14 -26.11 -40.86 12.03
CA GLY A 14 -25.13 -40.88 13.13
C GLY A 14 -23.89 -41.79 13.14
N VAL A 15 -22.74 -41.17 13.40
CA VAL A 15 -21.81 -41.59 14.47
C VAL A 15 -21.28 -40.35 15.20
N SER A 16 -21.39 -40.37 16.52
CA SER A 16 -21.02 -39.33 17.48
C SER A 16 -19.52 -39.35 17.81
N GLY A 17 -18.94 -38.16 18.01
CA GLY A 17 -17.93 -37.96 19.05
C GLY A 17 -16.47 -37.82 18.60
N LEU A 18 -16.05 -36.60 18.26
CA LEU A 18 -14.71 -36.11 18.60
C LEU A 18 -14.68 -34.58 18.60
N LEU A 19 -14.57 -34.01 19.80
CA LEU A 19 -14.35 -32.60 20.08
C LEU A 19 -13.11 -32.11 19.31
N THR A 20 -13.30 -31.20 18.36
CA THR A 20 -12.23 -30.32 17.90
C THR A 20 -12.71 -28.87 17.96
N LEU A 21 -12.08 -28.12 18.87
CA LEU A 21 -12.10 -26.66 18.95
C LEU A 21 -11.64 -26.06 17.61
N LYS A 22 -12.54 -25.92 16.65
CA LYS A 22 -12.37 -25.02 15.50
C LYS A 22 -13.04 -23.69 15.84
N GLY A 23 -12.28 -22.81 16.48
CA GLY A 23 -12.57 -21.38 16.38
C GLY A 23 -12.62 -21.04 14.89
N ARG A 24 -13.80 -20.68 14.37
CA ARG A 24 -13.94 -20.13 13.02
C ARG A 24 -13.04 -18.90 12.95
N LEU A 25 -11.95 -18.99 12.18
CA LEU A 25 -11.24 -17.81 11.72
C LEU A 25 -12.28 -16.90 11.04
N PRO A 26 -12.32 -15.59 11.34
CA PRO A 26 -13.30 -14.70 10.74
C PRO A 26 -13.19 -14.79 9.21
N GLN A 27 -14.32 -14.96 8.54
CA GLN A 27 -14.40 -15.00 7.08
C GLN A 27 -13.80 -13.70 6.54
N VAL A 28 -12.61 -13.78 5.96
CA VAL A 28 -12.13 -12.74 5.06
C VAL A 28 -13.12 -12.73 3.91
N SER A 29 -13.80 -11.59 3.67
CA SER A 29 -14.64 -11.41 2.49
C SER A 29 -13.87 -11.94 1.27
N SER A 30 -14.45 -12.80 0.45
CA SER A 30 -13.77 -13.31 -0.75
C SER A 30 -13.68 -12.25 -1.86
N SER A 31 -14.43 -11.15 -1.75
CA SER A 31 -14.56 -10.11 -2.76
C SER A 31 -13.41 -9.10 -2.73
N TYR A 32 -12.95 -8.65 -3.90
CA TYR A 32 -12.02 -7.52 -4.01
C TYR A 32 -12.65 -6.17 -3.66
N LEU A 33 -13.98 -6.09 -3.61
CA LEU A 33 -14.72 -4.85 -3.35
C LEU A 33 -15.41 -4.89 -1.99
N LEU A 34 -15.47 -3.72 -1.37
CA LEU A 34 -16.45 -3.37 -0.35
C LEU A 34 -17.64 -2.70 -1.00
N ASP A 35 -18.81 -2.83 -0.38
CA ASP A 35 -19.98 -2.05 -0.77
C ASP A 35 -19.80 -0.61 -0.32
N TYR A 36 -20.23 0.34 -1.16
CA TYR A 36 -20.36 1.73 -0.70
C TYR A 36 -21.41 1.83 0.41
N ALA A 37 -21.29 2.87 1.24
CA ALA A 37 -22.31 3.20 2.23
C ALA A 37 -23.68 3.43 1.57
N ASP A 38 -24.72 2.80 2.11
CA ASP A 38 -26.10 3.04 1.71
C ASP A 38 -26.66 4.26 2.46
N ILE A 39 -26.63 5.41 1.79
CA ILE A 39 -26.97 6.72 2.35
C ILE A 39 -28.34 7.20 1.86
N ASP A 40 -29.16 7.62 2.82
CA ASP A 40 -30.39 8.38 2.61
C ASP A 40 -30.19 9.82 3.07
N TRP A 41 -30.34 10.78 2.16
CA TRP A 41 -30.17 12.18 2.51
C TRP A 41 -31.47 12.77 3.05
N GLN A 42 -31.52 12.96 4.37
CA GLN A 42 -32.62 13.64 5.05
C GLN A 42 -32.33 15.15 5.07
N GLN A 43 -32.71 15.84 3.99
CA GLN A 43 -32.31 17.22 3.71
C GLN A 43 -30.77 17.34 3.57
N GLN A 44 -30.11 17.91 4.58
CA GLN A 44 -28.65 18.10 4.63
C GLN A 44 -27.94 17.10 5.54
N THR A 45 -28.68 16.18 6.18
CA THR A 45 -28.10 15.19 7.11
C THR A 45 -28.07 13.82 6.45
N PRO A 46 -26.88 13.21 6.27
CA PRO A 46 -26.78 11.86 5.73
C PRO A 46 -27.16 10.82 6.80
N TYR A 47 -28.06 9.93 6.42
CA TYR A 47 -28.54 8.82 7.24
C TYR A 47 -28.09 7.49 6.63
N SER A 48 -27.41 6.66 7.40
CA SER A 48 -27.06 5.30 6.99
C SER A 48 -28.28 4.39 7.11
N ARG A 49 -28.77 3.86 6.00
CA ARG A 49 -29.87 2.87 6.01
C ARG A 49 -29.43 1.57 6.69
N ARG A 50 -28.17 1.16 6.48
CA ARG A 50 -27.59 -0.06 7.05
C ARG A 50 -27.51 -0.01 8.58
N HIS A 51 -27.00 1.08 9.14
CA HIS A 51 -26.87 1.22 10.59
C HIS A 51 -28.09 1.88 11.23
N GLN A 52 -29.04 2.37 10.42
CA GLN A 52 -30.22 3.10 10.87
C GLN A 52 -29.86 4.29 11.77
N ASP A 53 -28.84 5.05 11.38
CA ASP A 53 -28.26 6.13 12.19
C ASP A 53 -27.73 7.27 11.32
N ILE A 54 -27.67 8.47 11.87
CA ILE A 54 -27.11 9.66 11.20
C ILE A 54 -25.59 9.71 11.36
N TYR A 55 -24.88 10.26 10.38
CA TYR A 55 -23.43 10.47 10.48
C TYR A 55 -23.04 11.64 11.41
N TRP A 56 -23.92 12.64 11.55
CA TRP A 56 -23.77 13.77 12.47
C TRP A 56 -25.13 14.41 12.76
N SER A 57 -25.19 15.23 13.80
CA SER A 57 -26.41 15.95 14.20
C SER A 57 -26.80 17.01 13.14
N ARG A 58 -28.07 17.43 13.07
CA ARG A 58 -28.51 18.45 12.09
C ARG A 58 -27.67 19.73 12.20
N GLY A 59 -27.24 20.26 11.06
CA GLY A 59 -26.45 21.48 10.95
C GLY A 59 -25.06 21.25 10.36
N ASN A 60 -24.15 22.19 10.61
CA ASN A 60 -22.76 22.11 10.15
C ASN A 60 -21.97 21.12 11.03
N PRO A 61 -21.44 20.00 10.48
CA PRO A 61 -20.71 18.99 11.25
C PRO A 61 -19.35 19.46 11.76
N ILE A 62 -18.82 20.58 11.26
CA ILE A 62 -17.44 21.00 11.51
C ILE A 62 -17.20 21.23 13.00
N ASP A 63 -18.04 22.01 13.66
CA ASP A 63 -17.81 22.39 15.06
C ASP A 63 -18.00 21.20 16.02
N GLU A 64 -18.99 20.33 15.77
CA GLU A 64 -19.17 19.09 16.54
C GLU A 64 -17.94 18.20 16.40
N LYS A 65 -17.46 17.99 15.18
CA LYS A 65 -16.29 17.14 14.91
C LYS A 65 -15.01 17.73 15.49
N ALA A 66 -14.79 19.04 15.34
CA ALA A 66 -13.67 19.76 15.93
C ALA A 66 -13.63 19.59 17.45
N HIS A 67 -14.76 19.85 18.12
CA HIS A 67 -14.88 19.72 19.58
C HIS A 67 -14.65 18.28 20.05
N VAL A 68 -15.29 17.30 19.42
CA VAL A 68 -15.25 15.91 19.88
C VAL A 68 -13.89 15.26 19.58
N PHE A 69 -13.34 15.47 18.39
CA PHE A 69 -12.22 14.67 17.90
C PHE A 69 -10.93 15.44 17.70
N ILE A 70 -10.92 16.75 17.50
CA ILE A 70 -9.66 17.46 17.21
C ILE A 70 -9.13 18.13 18.47
N ASP A 71 -9.99 18.87 19.17
CA ASP A 71 -9.58 19.72 20.30
C ASP A 71 -9.14 18.92 21.53
N GLN A 72 -9.67 17.70 21.70
CA GLN A 72 -9.38 16.84 22.85
C GLN A 72 -7.94 16.30 22.89
N HIS A 73 -7.22 16.33 21.77
CA HIS A 73 -5.89 15.71 21.67
C HIS A 73 -4.75 16.71 21.71
N ARG A 74 -5.05 18.00 21.90
CA ARG A 74 -4.06 19.07 22.08
C ARG A 74 -2.98 19.08 20.98
N LEU A 75 -3.41 18.95 19.72
CA LEU A 75 -2.50 18.84 18.57
C LEU A 75 -1.52 20.00 18.48
N ALA A 76 -1.92 21.22 18.86
CA ALA A 76 -1.03 22.37 18.84
C ALA A 76 0.13 22.28 19.84
N GLU A 77 -0.09 21.62 20.98
CA GLU A 77 0.93 21.39 22.01
C GLU A 77 1.76 20.14 21.66
N ARG A 78 1.10 19.00 21.44
CA ARG A 78 1.77 17.71 21.26
C ARG A 78 2.40 17.57 19.87
N GLY A 79 1.70 18.03 18.83
CA GLY A 79 2.16 17.92 17.44
C GLY A 79 3.39 18.77 17.15
N ARG A 80 3.46 20.00 17.68
CA ARG A 80 4.64 20.89 17.50
C ARG A 80 5.91 20.33 18.12
N ASN A 81 5.77 19.55 19.19
CA ASN A 81 6.90 19.01 19.94
C ASN A 81 7.39 17.66 19.42
N ALA A 82 6.69 17.04 18.46
CA ALA A 82 7.04 15.72 17.94
C ALA A 82 7.51 15.80 16.47
N SER A 83 8.53 15.00 16.12
CA SER A 83 8.94 14.85 14.71
C SER A 83 7.90 14.06 13.90
N GLN A 84 7.05 13.29 14.56
CA GLN A 84 5.88 12.63 13.98
C GLN A 84 4.75 12.48 15.00
N PHE A 85 3.50 12.51 14.53
CA PHE A 85 2.31 12.31 15.36
C PHE A 85 1.33 11.38 14.66
N THR A 86 0.91 10.30 15.33
CA THR A 86 0.05 9.26 14.75
C THR A 86 -1.36 9.31 15.33
N ILE A 87 -2.34 9.46 14.44
CA ILE A 87 -3.78 9.43 14.77
C ILE A 87 -4.40 8.23 14.08
N VAL A 88 -5.25 7.50 14.80
CA VAL A 88 -6.08 6.45 14.20
C VAL A 88 -7.56 6.76 14.41
N GLU A 89 -8.31 6.73 13.32
CA GLU A 89 -9.77 6.87 13.29
C GLU A 89 -10.43 5.54 12.93
N THR A 90 -11.50 5.18 13.64
CA THR A 90 -12.23 3.92 13.42
C THR A 90 -13.56 4.11 12.69
N GLY A 91 -13.56 4.90 11.62
CA GLY A 91 -14.72 5.17 10.77
C GLY A 91 -14.45 6.44 9.98
N PHE A 92 -13.97 6.32 8.75
CA PHE A 92 -13.58 7.48 7.95
C PHE A 92 -14.80 8.31 7.53
N GLY A 93 -15.88 7.63 7.15
CA GLY A 93 -17.10 8.24 6.63
C GLY A 93 -16.79 9.25 5.52
N PHE A 94 -17.20 10.51 5.76
CA PHE A 94 -17.00 11.63 4.85
C PHE A 94 -15.63 12.31 5.02
N GLY A 95 -14.65 11.70 5.68
CA GLY A 95 -13.29 12.25 5.82
C GLY A 95 -13.16 13.56 6.61
N ASN A 96 -14.26 14.05 7.21
CA ASN A 96 -14.31 15.36 7.86
C ASN A 96 -13.26 15.51 8.98
N ASN A 97 -13.09 14.47 9.83
CA ASN A 97 -12.12 14.51 10.92
C ASN A 97 -10.68 14.57 10.38
N PHE A 98 -10.37 13.85 9.30
CA PHE A 98 -9.08 13.91 8.62
C PHE A 98 -8.80 15.31 8.06
N LEU A 99 -9.73 15.87 7.28
CA LEU A 99 -9.53 17.19 6.64
C LEU A 99 -9.36 18.32 7.69
N LEU A 100 -10.17 18.31 8.75
CA LEU A 100 -10.03 19.26 9.86
C LEU A 100 -8.69 19.08 10.59
N THR A 101 -8.27 17.84 10.83
CA THR A 101 -6.96 17.54 11.43
C THR A 101 -5.82 18.02 10.54
N ALA A 102 -5.89 17.78 9.22
CA ALA A 102 -4.91 18.21 8.25
C ALA A 102 -4.77 19.74 8.23
N SER A 103 -5.89 20.47 8.20
CA SER A 103 -5.91 21.92 8.31
C SER A 103 -5.24 22.42 9.61
N ARG A 104 -5.56 21.80 10.76
CA ARG A 104 -4.91 22.14 12.04
C ARG A 104 -3.41 21.85 12.00
N TRP A 105 -2.99 20.74 11.40
CA TRP A 105 -1.58 20.37 11.28
C TRP A 105 -0.79 21.36 10.42
N ARG A 106 -1.31 21.70 9.23
CA ARG A 106 -0.75 22.72 8.34
C ARG A 106 -0.54 24.05 9.09
N ASN A 107 -1.52 24.45 9.90
CA ASN A 107 -1.47 25.67 10.70
C ASN A 107 -0.44 25.65 11.85
N LEU A 108 0.12 24.49 12.21
CA LEU A 108 1.22 24.42 13.17
C LEU A 108 2.51 25.01 12.61
N LYS A 109 2.65 25.10 11.28
CA LYS A 109 3.87 25.54 10.58
C LYS A 109 5.12 24.79 11.05
N HIS A 110 4.96 23.49 11.28
CA HIS A 110 5.99 22.57 11.77
C HIS A 110 6.34 21.54 10.68
N ARG A 111 7.58 21.05 10.67
CA ARG A 111 8.08 20.08 9.68
C ARG A 111 7.83 18.61 10.06
N GLY A 112 7.27 18.35 11.24
CA GLY A 112 6.93 16.99 11.64
C GLY A 112 5.86 16.36 10.75
N ILE A 113 5.82 15.03 10.75
CA ILE A 113 4.90 14.24 9.92
C ILE A 113 3.63 13.89 10.69
N LEU A 114 2.47 14.24 10.14
CA LEU A 114 1.18 13.71 10.58
C LEU A 114 0.94 12.36 9.89
N ASN A 115 0.83 11.31 10.69
CA ASN A 115 0.41 9.98 10.24
C ASN A 115 -1.07 9.78 10.62
N TYR A 116 -1.98 10.07 9.70
CA TYR A 116 -3.40 9.82 9.88
C TYR A 116 -3.76 8.45 9.32
N ILE A 117 -4.36 7.59 10.12
CA ILE A 117 -4.77 6.25 9.71
C ILE A 117 -6.27 6.17 9.90
N ALA A 118 -7.02 5.88 8.84
CA ALA A 118 -8.46 5.74 8.92
C ALA A 118 -8.88 4.33 8.50
N ILE A 119 -9.82 3.74 9.24
CA ILE A 119 -10.36 2.43 8.93
C ILE A 119 -11.83 2.59 8.54
N GLU A 120 -12.19 2.07 7.38
CA GLU A 120 -13.54 2.19 6.82
C GLU A 120 -13.98 0.84 6.23
N ASN A 121 -15.20 0.41 6.53
CA ASN A 121 -15.76 -0.86 6.06
C ASN A 121 -16.92 -0.68 5.07
N SER A 122 -17.41 0.56 4.91
CA SER A 122 -18.48 0.97 4.00
C SER A 122 -18.13 2.38 3.47
N PRO A 123 -17.14 2.51 2.57
CA PRO A 123 -16.70 3.81 2.05
C PRO A 123 -17.87 4.60 1.45
N VAL A 124 -17.83 5.94 1.60
CA VAL A 124 -18.88 6.81 1.06
C VAL A 124 -18.71 6.91 -0.47
N SER A 125 -19.81 6.92 -1.22
CA SER A 125 -19.72 7.05 -2.68
C SER A 125 -19.12 8.40 -3.09
N PRO A 126 -18.40 8.50 -4.23
CA PRO A 126 -17.91 9.78 -4.73
C PRO A 126 -19.02 10.82 -4.91
N SER A 127 -20.23 10.41 -5.33
CA SER A 127 -21.39 11.29 -5.44
C SER A 127 -21.86 11.84 -4.09
N ASP A 128 -21.85 11.04 -3.03
CA ASP A 128 -22.24 11.48 -1.70
C ASP A 128 -21.17 12.38 -1.07
N LEU A 129 -19.89 12.07 -1.27
CA LEU A 129 -18.78 12.96 -0.89
C LEU A 129 -18.90 14.33 -1.58
N SER A 130 -19.13 14.34 -2.90
CA SER A 130 -19.29 15.59 -3.67
C SER A 130 -20.46 16.40 -3.12
N ARG A 131 -21.63 15.76 -2.97
CA ARG A 131 -22.82 16.40 -2.41
C ARG A 131 -22.56 17.01 -1.03
N HIS A 132 -21.83 16.32 -0.15
CA HIS A 132 -21.46 16.84 1.16
C HIS A 132 -20.58 18.10 1.07
N TYR A 133 -19.51 18.06 0.27
CA TYR A 133 -18.57 19.18 0.17
C TYR A 133 -19.10 20.39 -0.60
N GLU A 134 -20.11 20.20 -1.45
CA GLU A 134 -20.90 21.29 -2.01
C GLU A 134 -21.68 22.05 -0.92
N MET A 135 -22.16 21.36 0.11
CA MET A 135 -22.90 21.97 1.23
C MET A 135 -21.98 22.55 2.31
N VAL A 136 -20.90 21.84 2.63
CA VAL A 136 -19.98 22.16 3.74
C VAL A 136 -18.56 22.11 3.21
N ARG A 137 -18.04 23.27 2.78
CA ARG A 137 -16.68 23.36 2.27
C ARG A 137 -15.67 23.27 3.41
N ILE A 138 -14.77 22.30 3.32
CA ILE A 138 -13.66 22.09 4.25
C ILE A 138 -12.35 22.24 3.47
N GLU A 139 -11.31 22.78 4.09
CA GLU A 139 -9.98 22.82 3.47
C GLU A 139 -9.57 21.40 3.02
N TYR A 140 -9.02 21.30 1.81
CA TYR A 140 -8.64 20.05 1.14
C TYR A 140 -9.78 19.10 0.73
N SER A 141 -11.05 19.54 0.75
CA SER A 141 -12.16 18.73 0.21
C SER A 141 -11.96 18.34 -1.25
N ASP A 142 -11.50 19.28 -2.07
CA ASP A 142 -11.29 19.08 -3.51
C ASP A 142 -10.16 18.05 -3.75
N TRP A 143 -9.11 18.11 -2.93
CA TRP A 143 -8.04 17.11 -2.96
C TRP A 143 -8.55 15.72 -2.62
N LEU A 144 -9.39 15.60 -1.58
CA LEU A 144 -9.93 14.29 -1.19
C LEU A 144 -10.86 13.74 -2.28
N LEU A 145 -11.70 14.56 -2.90
CA LEU A 145 -12.56 14.14 -4.02
C LEU A 145 -11.74 13.61 -5.21
N GLU A 146 -10.63 14.27 -5.55
CA GLU A 146 -9.75 13.86 -6.64
C GLU A 146 -8.99 12.55 -6.33
N HIS A 147 -8.63 12.33 -5.07
CA HIS A 147 -7.77 11.21 -4.65
C HIS A 147 -8.52 10.10 -3.90
N TYR A 148 -9.85 10.18 -3.75
CA TYR A 148 -10.62 9.18 -3.02
C TYR A 148 -10.60 7.85 -3.77
N PRO A 149 -10.08 6.77 -3.18
CA PRO A 149 -9.89 5.52 -3.91
C PRO A 149 -11.22 4.78 -4.10
N LEU A 150 -11.26 3.95 -5.15
CA LEU A 150 -12.30 2.93 -5.31
C LEU A 150 -12.37 2.02 -4.08
N PRO A 151 -13.54 1.42 -3.77
CA PRO A 151 -13.78 0.64 -2.56
C PRO A 151 -13.13 -0.75 -2.62
N LEU A 152 -11.90 -0.84 -3.11
CA LEU A 152 -11.10 -2.06 -3.16
C LEU A 152 -10.68 -2.42 -1.74
N ASN A 153 -10.93 -3.66 -1.32
CA ASN A 153 -10.58 -4.17 0.00
C ASN A 153 -9.06 -4.34 0.15
N THR A 154 -8.39 -3.21 0.35
CA THR A 154 -6.96 -3.07 0.56
C THR A 154 -6.68 -1.76 1.32
N SER A 155 -5.43 -1.35 1.43
CA SER A 155 -5.05 -0.05 2.00
C SER A 155 -4.53 0.89 0.92
N PHE A 156 -4.66 2.19 1.15
CA PHE A 156 -4.16 3.25 0.27
C PHE A 156 -3.29 4.20 1.08
N VAL A 157 -2.11 4.52 0.55
CA VAL A 157 -1.19 5.48 1.15
C VAL A 157 -1.24 6.75 0.31
N LEU A 158 -1.77 7.82 0.88
CA LEU A 158 -1.99 9.09 0.20
C LEU A 158 -1.24 10.19 0.95
N TRP A 159 -0.45 10.96 0.22
CA TRP A 159 0.23 12.17 0.72
C TRP A 159 -0.51 13.40 0.23
N LEU A 160 -1.14 14.14 1.15
CA LEU A 160 -1.88 15.39 0.88
C LEU A 160 -0.91 16.57 0.71
N GLU A 161 0.11 16.61 1.56
CA GLU A 161 1.27 17.50 1.46
C GLU A 161 2.53 16.64 1.72
N ASP A 162 3.70 17.25 1.86
CA ASP A 162 4.94 16.49 2.07
C ASP A 162 5.07 15.96 3.51
N ASN A 163 4.24 16.44 4.44
CA ASN A 163 4.25 16.05 5.85
C ASN A 163 2.89 15.60 6.39
N ILE A 164 1.88 15.36 5.53
CA ILE A 164 0.57 14.83 5.93
C ILE A 164 0.28 13.56 5.13
N ARG A 165 0.31 12.41 5.83
CA ARG A 165 0.06 11.09 5.27
C ARG A 165 -1.26 10.52 5.77
N LEU A 166 -2.12 10.12 4.84
CA LEU A 166 -3.31 9.32 5.07
C LEU A 166 -3.03 7.86 4.70
N LEU A 167 -3.15 6.94 5.66
CA LEU A 167 -3.30 5.50 5.42
C LEU A 167 -4.78 5.16 5.54
N LEU A 168 -5.47 5.06 4.40
CA LEU A 168 -6.88 4.69 4.35
C LEU A 168 -7.01 3.18 4.18
N ILE A 169 -7.58 2.51 5.18
CA ILE A 169 -7.70 1.05 5.23
C ILE A 169 -9.16 0.67 4.98
N PHE A 170 -9.42 0.09 3.82
CA PHE A 170 -10.71 -0.49 3.49
C PHE A 170 -10.80 -1.92 3.97
N ASP A 171 -11.18 -2.10 5.23
CA ASP A 171 -11.42 -3.39 5.88
C ASP A 171 -12.26 -3.19 7.16
N ASN A 172 -12.74 -4.27 7.76
CA ASN A 172 -13.38 -4.21 9.06
C ASN A 172 -12.37 -3.84 10.17
N ALA A 173 -12.84 -3.09 11.18
CA ALA A 173 -12.01 -2.58 12.28
C ALA A 173 -11.19 -3.67 12.99
N THR A 174 -11.78 -4.84 13.24
CA THR A 174 -11.07 -5.93 13.93
C THR A 174 -9.87 -6.44 13.13
N SER A 175 -10.06 -6.75 11.84
CA SER A 175 -9.02 -7.24 10.93
C SER A 175 -7.95 -6.18 10.67
N ALA A 176 -8.38 -4.95 10.38
CA ALA A 176 -7.50 -3.81 10.15
C ALA A 176 -6.60 -3.57 11.36
N LEU A 177 -7.19 -3.45 12.56
CA LEU A 177 -6.42 -3.25 13.78
C LEU A 177 -5.50 -4.42 14.05
N GLU A 178 -5.95 -5.68 13.91
CA GLU A 178 -5.08 -6.85 14.13
C GLU A 178 -3.80 -6.81 13.28
N ASN A 179 -3.92 -6.37 12.02
CA ASN A 179 -2.80 -6.26 11.08
C ASN A 179 -2.10 -4.89 11.08
N LEU A 180 -2.58 -3.91 11.85
CA LEU A 180 -1.98 -2.57 11.89
C LEU A 180 -0.63 -2.58 12.63
N SER A 181 0.40 -2.03 11.99
CA SER A 181 1.72 -1.80 12.56
C SER A 181 1.92 -0.30 12.80
N ALA A 182 1.53 0.16 14.00
CA ALA A 182 1.59 1.56 14.40
C ALA A 182 1.73 1.69 15.92
N LYS A 183 2.38 2.77 16.35
CA LYS A 183 2.36 3.30 17.72
C LYS A 183 1.54 4.59 17.70
N VAL A 184 0.43 4.61 18.43
CA VAL A 184 -0.62 5.63 18.25
C VAL A 184 -0.60 6.65 19.37
N ASP A 185 -0.67 7.93 19.02
CA ASP A 185 -0.69 9.08 19.93
C ASP A 185 -2.12 9.50 20.29
N ALA A 186 -3.04 9.43 19.33
CA ALA A 186 -4.44 9.79 19.50
C ALA A 186 -5.40 8.85 18.74
N TRP A 187 -6.56 8.58 19.34
CA TRP A 187 -7.61 7.76 18.75
C TRP A 187 -8.90 8.54 18.62
N TYR A 188 -9.45 8.57 17.41
CA TYR A 188 -10.80 9.08 17.14
C TYR A 188 -11.71 7.87 17.03
N LEU A 189 -12.42 7.56 18.11
CA LEU A 189 -13.40 6.47 18.10
C LEU A 189 -14.72 7.01 17.56
N ASP A 190 -14.75 7.18 16.24
CA ASP A 190 -15.90 7.66 15.48
C ASP A 190 -16.55 6.48 14.77
N GLY A 191 -17.89 6.45 14.75
CA GLY A 191 -18.68 5.35 14.19
C GLY A 191 -20.10 5.39 14.74
N PHE A 192 -21.05 4.73 14.09
CA PHE A 192 -22.46 4.77 14.52
C PHE A 192 -22.69 4.31 15.96
N SER A 193 -23.84 4.69 16.53
CA SER A 193 -24.15 4.48 17.95
C SER A 193 -23.82 3.05 18.41
N PRO A 194 -23.30 2.84 19.63
CA PRO A 194 -22.84 1.51 20.08
C PRO A 194 -23.86 0.37 19.92
N ALA A 195 -25.13 0.64 20.16
CA ALA A 195 -26.21 -0.33 19.99
C ALA A 195 -26.45 -0.76 18.52
N LYS A 196 -25.99 0.04 17.55
CA LYS A 196 -26.22 -0.13 16.10
C LYS A 196 -24.96 -0.56 15.33
N ASN A 197 -23.81 -0.67 16.00
CA ASN A 197 -22.53 -0.99 15.37
C ASN A 197 -21.62 -1.85 16.28
N THR A 198 -22.11 -3.02 16.68
CA THR A 198 -21.40 -3.94 17.59
C THR A 198 -20.07 -4.45 17.02
N ASP A 199 -19.90 -4.45 15.69
CA ASP A 199 -18.65 -4.81 15.02
C ASP A 199 -17.49 -3.85 15.36
N LEU A 200 -17.80 -2.58 15.60
CA LEU A 200 -16.84 -1.58 16.06
C LEU A 200 -16.74 -1.56 17.59
N TRP A 201 -17.88 -1.54 18.27
CA TRP A 201 -17.95 -1.35 19.73
C TRP A 201 -17.89 -2.69 20.47
N ASN A 202 -16.70 -3.29 20.53
CA ASN A 202 -16.49 -4.55 21.26
C ASN A 202 -15.12 -4.65 21.95
N PRO A 203 -15.00 -5.52 22.97
CA PRO A 203 -13.75 -5.71 23.73
C PRO A 203 -12.52 -6.08 22.90
N ARG A 204 -12.69 -6.80 21.79
CA ARG A 204 -11.57 -7.19 20.91
C ARG A 204 -10.96 -5.96 20.24
N VAL A 205 -11.80 -5.03 19.76
CA VAL A 205 -11.37 -3.75 19.19
C VAL A 205 -10.65 -2.91 20.25
N TYR A 206 -11.22 -2.76 21.45
CA TYR A 206 -10.59 -1.96 22.52
C TYR A 206 -9.24 -2.51 22.97
N GLY A 207 -9.12 -3.83 23.11
CA GLY A 207 -7.82 -4.47 23.43
C GLY A 207 -6.78 -4.21 22.35
N ARG A 208 -7.17 -4.19 21.06
CA ARG A 208 -6.27 -3.86 19.96
C ARG A 208 -5.88 -2.39 19.92
N ILE A 209 -6.81 -1.49 20.21
CA ILE A 209 -6.56 -0.05 20.42
C ILE A 209 -5.54 0.15 21.55
N PHE A 210 -5.80 -0.42 22.73
CA PHE A 210 -4.90 -0.31 23.89
C PHE A 210 -3.49 -0.83 23.59
N SER A 211 -3.38 -1.98 22.90
CA SER A 211 -2.07 -2.58 22.56
C SER A 211 -1.23 -1.75 21.58
N ARG A 212 -1.84 -0.81 20.85
CA ARG A 212 -1.18 0.06 19.86
C ARG A 212 -0.97 1.48 20.37
N SER A 213 -1.70 1.88 21.41
CA SER A 213 -1.51 3.16 22.10
C SER A 213 -0.14 3.26 22.76
N LYS A 214 0.55 4.38 22.52
CA LYS A 214 1.71 4.79 23.35
C LYS A 214 1.26 5.10 24.79
N PRO A 215 2.16 5.04 25.78
CA PRO A 215 1.90 5.66 27.09
C PRO A 215 1.40 7.10 26.94
N GLY A 216 0.39 7.49 27.73
CA GLY A 216 -0.23 8.80 27.65
C GLY A 216 -1.04 9.07 26.37
N ALA A 217 -1.21 8.08 25.48
CA ALA A 217 -2.05 8.25 24.30
C ALA A 217 -3.51 8.48 24.69
N THR A 218 -4.15 9.38 23.97
CA THR A 218 -5.51 9.87 24.25
C THR A 218 -6.52 9.25 23.31
N LEU A 219 -7.77 9.10 23.75
CA LEU A 219 -8.90 8.75 22.90
C LEU A 219 -10.08 9.67 23.21
N SER A 220 -10.92 9.93 22.21
CA SER A 220 -12.21 10.60 22.41
C SER A 220 -13.30 9.93 21.57
N THR A 221 -14.54 10.09 22.03
CA THR A 221 -15.73 9.70 21.31
C THR A 221 -16.94 10.51 21.75
N TYR A 222 -17.91 10.68 20.85
CA TYR A 222 -19.16 11.35 21.15
C TYR A 222 -20.06 10.54 22.11
N THR A 223 -19.87 9.22 22.22
CA THR A 223 -20.76 8.36 23.02
C THR A 223 -20.41 8.39 24.50
N VAL A 224 -21.44 8.35 25.36
CA VAL A 224 -21.32 8.21 26.83
C VAL A 224 -21.89 6.89 27.34
N ALA A 225 -22.10 5.91 26.46
CA ALA A 225 -22.65 4.62 26.81
C ALA A 225 -21.82 3.96 27.93
N GLY A 226 -22.50 3.55 29.01
CA GLY A 226 -21.84 2.99 30.20
C GLY A 226 -20.99 1.76 29.89
N GLN A 227 -21.48 0.90 28.98
CA GLN A 227 -20.76 -0.30 28.53
C GLN A 227 -19.45 0.04 27.81
N VAL A 228 -19.47 1.04 26.91
CA VAL A 228 -18.25 1.49 26.20
C VAL A 228 -17.21 2.00 27.20
N ARG A 229 -17.63 2.81 28.17
CA ARG A 229 -16.74 3.30 29.24
C ARG A 229 -16.15 2.14 30.04
N GLN A 230 -16.98 1.18 30.45
CA GLN A 230 -16.55 0.02 31.21
C GLN A 230 -15.55 -0.83 30.42
N ASP A 231 -15.83 -1.11 29.15
CA ASP A 231 -15.00 -1.97 28.31
C ASP A 231 -13.67 -1.32 27.92
N LEU A 232 -13.65 0.01 27.72
CA LEU A 232 -12.41 0.77 27.59
C LEU A 232 -11.59 0.72 28.89
N GLY A 233 -12.25 0.81 30.05
CA GLY A 233 -11.64 0.60 31.36
C GLY A 233 -11.04 -0.80 31.51
N ASN A 234 -11.79 -1.83 31.14
CA ASN A 234 -11.35 -3.24 31.15
C ASN A 234 -10.17 -3.48 30.20
N ALA A 235 -10.10 -2.74 29.08
CA ALA A 235 -8.95 -2.79 28.17
C ALA A 235 -7.71 -2.07 28.74
N GLY A 236 -7.86 -1.25 29.79
CA GLY A 236 -6.76 -0.60 30.51
C GLY A 236 -6.72 0.92 30.40
N PHE A 237 -7.70 1.57 29.76
CA PHE A 237 -7.75 3.04 29.69
C PHE A 237 -8.30 3.65 30.98
N THR A 238 -7.74 4.78 31.40
CA THR A 238 -8.40 5.67 32.36
C THR A 238 -9.40 6.51 31.58
N THR A 239 -10.69 6.43 31.93
CA THR A 239 -11.76 7.12 31.19
C THR A 239 -12.43 8.18 32.06
N SER A 240 -12.85 9.27 31.43
CA SER A 240 -13.53 10.39 32.08
C SER A 240 -14.64 10.91 31.19
N LYS A 241 -15.77 11.28 31.81
CA LYS A 241 -16.81 12.06 31.14
C LYS A 241 -16.37 13.52 31.10
N ILE A 242 -16.49 14.14 29.94
CA ILE A 242 -16.17 15.56 29.73
C ILE A 242 -17.33 16.25 29.00
N SER A 243 -17.33 17.58 28.93
CA SER A 243 -18.39 18.36 28.28
C SER A 243 -18.60 17.94 26.83
N GLY A 244 -19.82 17.55 26.49
CA GLY A 244 -20.21 17.28 25.11
C GLY A 244 -20.39 18.55 24.28
N PHE A 245 -20.73 18.37 23.00
CA PHE A 245 -20.98 19.48 22.09
C PHE A 245 -22.48 19.82 22.00
N GLY A 246 -22.80 21.12 21.98
CA GLY A 246 -24.17 21.61 21.81
C GLY A 246 -25.12 21.10 22.89
N ALA A 247 -26.19 20.41 22.48
CA ALA A 247 -27.20 19.87 23.40
C ALA A 247 -26.76 18.59 24.13
N LYS A 248 -25.66 17.95 23.72
CA LYS A 248 -25.12 16.78 24.43
C LYS A 248 -24.35 17.26 25.65
N ALA A 249 -24.86 16.95 26.85
CA ALA A 249 -24.22 17.37 28.10
C ALA A 249 -22.82 16.76 28.29
N GLU A 250 -22.65 15.49 27.91
CA GLU A 250 -21.43 14.73 28.18
C GLU A 250 -20.96 14.00 26.92
N MET A 251 -19.64 13.80 26.82
CA MET A 251 -18.95 12.90 25.90
C MET A 251 -17.86 12.12 26.66
N LEU A 252 -17.21 11.15 26.02
CA LEU A 252 -16.18 10.34 26.68
C LEU A 252 -14.79 10.66 26.15
N ALA A 253 -13.86 10.85 27.08
CA ALA A 253 -12.43 10.87 26.82
C ALA A 253 -11.74 9.74 27.58
N GLY A 254 -10.59 9.30 27.08
CA GLY A 254 -9.76 8.33 27.77
C GLY A 254 -8.27 8.56 27.51
N CYS A 255 -7.45 8.02 28.41
CA CYS A 255 -6.01 8.09 28.34
C CYS A 255 -5.39 6.74 28.71
N LYS A 256 -4.40 6.29 27.95
CA LYS A 256 -3.58 5.14 28.34
C LYS A 256 -2.67 5.59 29.49
N PRO A 257 -2.63 4.86 30.63
CA PRO A 257 -1.76 5.20 31.73
C PRO A 257 -0.29 5.38 31.31
N GLY A 258 0.40 6.28 32.01
CA GLY A 258 1.76 6.70 31.72
C GLY A 258 1.83 8.11 31.12
N ASN A 259 3.05 8.64 31.01
CA ASN A 259 3.28 9.97 30.45
C ASN A 259 3.47 9.87 28.95
N TRP A 260 2.84 10.78 28.22
CA TRP A 260 3.08 10.90 26.78
C TRP A 260 4.44 11.56 26.56
N GLU A 261 5.24 10.96 25.68
CA GLU A 261 6.52 11.50 25.26
C GLU A 261 6.48 11.79 23.76
N ALA A 262 6.98 12.97 23.39
CA ALA A 262 7.09 13.35 21.99
C ALA A 262 8.06 12.41 21.29
N THR A 263 7.64 11.88 20.15
CA THR A 263 8.53 11.09 19.30
C THR A 263 9.52 12.02 18.63
N ASN A 264 10.80 11.82 18.94
CA ASN A 264 11.92 12.56 18.37
C ASN A 264 12.82 11.57 17.63
N VAL A 265 12.56 11.41 16.34
CA VAL A 265 13.42 10.63 15.45
C VAL A 265 14.57 11.55 15.08
N ALA A 266 15.79 11.21 15.50
CA ALA A 266 17.00 11.87 14.98
C ALA A 266 16.99 11.75 13.45
N GLY A 267 17.58 12.68 12.71
CA GLY A 267 17.76 12.51 11.26
C GLY A 267 18.99 11.65 10.99
N PRO A 268 18.89 10.31 10.83
CA PRO A 268 20.05 9.50 10.52
C PRO A 268 20.59 9.83 9.14
N THR A 269 21.88 9.58 8.96
CA THR A 269 22.48 9.46 7.62
C THR A 269 22.11 8.10 7.02
N VAL A 270 21.72 8.09 5.74
CA VAL A 270 21.30 6.87 5.06
C VAL A 270 22.02 6.73 3.72
N ALA A 271 22.58 5.55 3.44
CA ALA A 271 23.03 5.22 2.08
C ALA A 271 22.06 4.25 1.40
N VAL A 272 21.79 4.48 0.11
CA VAL A 272 20.98 3.59 -0.74
C VAL A 272 21.87 3.08 -1.88
N ILE A 273 22.14 1.78 -1.90
CA ILE A 273 22.92 1.13 -2.98
C ILE A 273 21.98 0.70 -4.10
N GLY A 274 22.11 1.33 -5.26
CA GLY A 274 21.36 1.07 -6.48
C GLY A 274 20.53 2.27 -6.95
N SER A 275 20.51 2.50 -8.26
CA SER A 275 19.73 3.56 -8.92
C SER A 275 18.57 3.06 -9.78
N GLY A 276 18.26 1.76 -9.75
CA GLY A 276 17.06 1.23 -10.38
C GLY A 276 15.76 1.66 -9.68
N VAL A 277 14.61 1.21 -10.17
CA VAL A 277 13.27 1.61 -9.66
C VAL A 277 13.13 1.46 -8.14
N ALA A 278 13.73 0.43 -7.54
CA ALA A 278 13.71 0.22 -6.09
C ALA A 278 14.57 1.24 -5.33
N GLY A 279 15.77 1.55 -5.84
CA GLY A 279 16.65 2.54 -5.24
C GLY A 279 16.08 3.96 -5.34
N MET A 280 15.50 4.31 -6.49
CA MET A 280 14.77 5.58 -6.66
C MET A 280 13.60 5.69 -5.68
N GLY A 281 12.77 4.65 -5.56
CA GLY A 281 11.65 4.65 -4.63
C GLY A 281 12.07 4.76 -3.15
N CYS A 282 13.17 4.12 -2.75
CA CYS A 282 13.73 4.27 -1.40
C CYS A 282 14.24 5.70 -1.17
N THR A 283 15.04 6.22 -2.11
CA THR A 283 15.64 7.55 -2.02
C THR A 283 14.57 8.64 -1.97
N GLU A 284 13.54 8.54 -2.81
CA GLU A 284 12.40 9.47 -2.81
C GLU A 284 11.66 9.47 -1.46
N ALA A 285 11.33 8.29 -0.93
CA ALA A 285 10.61 8.18 0.34
C ALA A 285 11.42 8.69 1.54
N LEU A 286 12.75 8.51 1.52
CA LEU A 286 13.64 9.02 2.57
C LEU A 286 13.84 10.54 2.45
N LYS A 287 14.08 11.06 1.23
CA LYS A 287 14.20 12.51 0.97
C LYS A 287 12.93 13.28 1.34
N ARG A 288 11.73 12.69 1.13
CA ARG A 288 10.45 13.28 1.60
C ARG A 288 10.45 13.58 3.10
N ARG A 289 11.20 12.81 3.89
CA ARG A 289 11.31 12.98 5.35
C ARG A 289 12.47 13.91 5.75
N ASN A 290 13.06 14.61 4.79
CA ASN A 290 14.24 15.46 4.96
C ASN A 290 15.44 14.73 5.59
N LEU A 291 15.61 13.44 5.28
CA LEU A 291 16.80 12.71 5.68
C LEU A 291 17.98 13.02 4.76
N ASP A 292 19.18 12.92 5.30
CA ASP A 292 20.43 12.95 4.53
C ASP A 292 20.64 11.59 3.86
N VAL A 293 20.49 11.56 2.53
CA VAL A 293 20.48 10.33 1.74
C VAL A 293 21.52 10.38 0.65
N GLU A 294 22.52 9.51 0.76
CA GLU A 294 23.51 9.28 -0.28
C GLU A 294 23.09 8.07 -1.13
N GLN A 295 22.73 8.32 -2.39
CA GLN A 295 22.49 7.24 -3.35
C GLN A 295 23.80 6.88 -4.04
N ILE A 296 24.15 5.59 -4.04
CA ILE A 296 25.38 5.06 -4.64
C ILE A 296 25.00 4.07 -5.73
N SER A 297 25.52 4.25 -6.93
CA SER A 297 25.26 3.32 -8.02
C SER A 297 26.39 3.29 -9.04
N TYR A 298 26.47 2.16 -9.75
CA TYR A 298 27.34 1.96 -10.89
C TYR A 298 26.47 1.65 -12.11
N LYS A 299 26.85 2.17 -13.28
CA LYS A 299 26.14 1.95 -14.54
C LYS A 299 26.41 0.55 -15.07
N ASP A 300 25.65 -0.42 -14.57
CA ASP A 300 25.65 -1.79 -15.06
C ASP A 300 24.84 -1.86 -16.36
N PRO A 301 25.45 -2.23 -17.52
CA PRO A 301 24.74 -2.32 -18.79
C PRO A 301 23.60 -3.36 -18.77
N ASN A 302 23.67 -4.34 -17.87
CA ASN A 302 22.71 -5.45 -17.76
C ASN A 302 21.68 -5.24 -16.64
N ALA A 303 21.61 -4.04 -16.06
CA ALA A 303 20.61 -3.74 -15.05
C ALA A 303 19.19 -3.81 -15.65
N ALA A 304 18.30 -4.54 -14.99
CA ALA A 304 16.91 -4.68 -15.43
C ALA A 304 16.15 -3.34 -15.53
N SER A 305 16.64 -2.29 -14.87
CA SER A 305 16.05 -0.95 -14.91
C SER A 305 16.52 -0.08 -16.09
N ASN A 306 17.38 -0.59 -16.99
CA ASN A 306 17.92 0.19 -18.12
C ASN A 306 16.95 0.40 -19.29
N ILE A 307 15.84 -0.35 -19.35
CA ILE A 307 14.80 -0.09 -20.36
C ILE A 307 14.10 1.24 -20.04
N PRO A 308 13.64 2.01 -21.03
CA PRO A 308 13.15 3.38 -20.82
C PRO A 308 11.74 3.46 -20.24
N GLN A 309 10.91 2.42 -20.43
CA GLN A 309 9.53 2.38 -19.93
C GLN A 309 9.22 1.06 -19.22
N PHE A 310 8.43 1.15 -18.15
CA PHE A 310 7.90 0.00 -17.41
C PHE A 310 6.40 0.12 -17.22
N ALA A 311 5.65 -0.94 -17.53
CA ALA A 311 4.22 -0.95 -17.25
C ALA A 311 3.94 -0.99 -15.75
N VAL A 312 2.91 -0.26 -15.35
CA VAL A 312 2.40 -0.15 -13.99
C VAL A 312 0.92 -0.45 -14.01
N TYR A 313 0.60 -1.63 -13.51
CA TYR A 313 -0.76 -2.11 -13.27
C TYR A 313 -0.69 -3.20 -12.19
N PRO A 314 -1.80 -3.48 -11.48
CA PRO A 314 -1.80 -4.46 -10.40
C PRO A 314 -1.81 -5.90 -10.93
N GLN A 315 -1.02 -6.77 -10.29
CA GLN A 315 -1.22 -8.21 -10.40
C GLN A 315 -2.50 -8.61 -9.67
N LEU A 316 -3.32 -9.42 -10.34
CA LEU A 316 -4.59 -9.91 -9.79
C LEU A 316 -4.72 -11.42 -9.94
N GLY A 317 -5.52 -12.04 -9.08
CA GLY A 317 -5.82 -13.47 -9.12
C GLY A 317 -7.30 -13.73 -8.89
N ALA A 318 -7.76 -14.91 -9.31
CA ALA A 318 -9.17 -15.29 -9.21
C ALA A 318 -9.65 -15.33 -7.76
N ASN A 319 -8.77 -15.73 -6.84
CA ASN A 319 -9.00 -15.62 -5.41
C ASN A 319 -8.32 -14.36 -4.90
N LYS A 320 -9.03 -13.59 -4.07
CA LYS A 320 -8.41 -12.51 -3.32
C LYS A 320 -7.41 -13.06 -2.32
N GLU A 321 -6.15 -12.75 -2.54
CA GLU A 321 -5.03 -13.11 -1.67
C GLU A 321 -4.25 -11.85 -1.29
N ARG A 322 -3.52 -11.93 -0.18
CA ARG A 322 -2.72 -10.81 0.34
C ARG A 322 -1.72 -10.24 -0.66
N ARG A 323 -1.18 -11.10 -1.55
CA ARG A 323 -0.27 -10.66 -2.63
C ARG A 323 -0.93 -9.74 -3.64
N TYR A 324 -2.21 -9.97 -3.94
CA TYR A 324 -2.95 -9.16 -4.89
C TYR A 324 -3.47 -7.87 -4.23
N GLN A 325 -3.85 -7.93 -2.95
CA GLN A 325 -4.10 -6.72 -2.15
C GLN A 325 -2.85 -5.82 -2.08
N PHE A 326 -1.68 -6.42 -1.81
CA PHE A 326 -0.40 -5.71 -1.88
C PHE A 326 -0.17 -5.07 -3.25
N SER A 327 -0.40 -5.80 -4.34
CA SER A 327 -0.20 -5.26 -5.68
C SER A 327 -1.18 -4.13 -6.04
N LEU A 328 -2.43 -4.19 -5.55
CA LEU A 328 -3.40 -3.10 -5.67
C LEU A 328 -2.91 -1.84 -4.96
N THR A 329 -2.51 -1.96 -3.68
CA THR A 329 -1.95 -0.85 -2.92
C THR A 329 -0.71 -0.27 -3.59
N ALA A 330 0.18 -1.13 -4.09
CA ALA A 330 1.42 -0.69 -4.69
C ALA A 330 1.21 0.00 -6.04
N SER A 331 0.28 -0.48 -6.86
CA SER A 331 -0.11 0.17 -8.11
C SER A 331 -0.67 1.58 -7.84
N ALA A 332 -1.63 1.69 -6.92
CA ALA A 332 -2.22 2.99 -6.56
C ALA A 332 -1.15 3.95 -5.99
N TYR A 333 -0.26 3.46 -5.12
CA TYR A 333 0.82 4.26 -4.57
C TYR A 333 1.83 4.69 -5.64
N THR A 334 2.12 3.85 -6.63
CA THR A 334 3.03 4.21 -7.73
C THR A 334 2.47 5.34 -8.61
N GLN A 335 1.14 5.41 -8.74
CA GLN A 335 0.42 6.45 -9.48
C GLN A 335 0.35 7.76 -8.69
N HIS A 336 0.21 7.69 -7.36
CA HIS A 336 0.00 8.86 -6.49
C HIS A 336 1.20 9.81 -6.44
N ARG A 337 1.04 11.06 -6.94
CA ARG A 337 2.10 12.11 -6.92
C ARG A 337 3.46 11.58 -7.42
N ASN A 338 3.50 10.92 -8.57
CA ASN A 338 4.73 10.42 -9.17
C ASN A 338 5.01 11.14 -10.50
N PRO A 339 6.01 12.03 -10.58
CA PRO A 339 6.29 12.79 -11.80
C PRO A 339 6.83 11.91 -12.95
N LEU A 340 7.30 10.70 -12.65
CA LEU A 340 7.80 9.75 -13.65
C LEU A 340 6.69 8.85 -14.20
N PHE A 341 5.48 8.91 -13.64
CA PHE A 341 4.36 8.08 -14.05
C PHE A 341 3.52 8.78 -15.13
N HIS A 342 3.15 8.03 -16.17
CA HIS A 342 2.32 8.48 -17.27
C HIS A 342 1.08 7.60 -17.38
N TRP A 343 -0.10 8.21 -17.36
CA TRP A 343 -1.37 7.50 -17.56
C TRP A 343 -1.46 6.94 -18.98
N ALA A 344 -1.79 5.65 -19.08
CA ALA A 344 -2.10 4.99 -20.34
C ALA A 344 -2.94 3.75 -20.04
N MET A 345 -4.05 3.56 -20.74
CA MET A 345 -4.88 2.36 -20.57
C MET A 345 -4.07 1.13 -21.00
N LEU A 346 -4.19 0.03 -20.25
CA LEU A 346 -3.63 -1.27 -20.63
C LEU A 346 -4.71 -2.12 -21.29
N ARG A 347 -4.47 -2.55 -22.53
CA ARG A 347 -5.25 -3.60 -23.19
C ARG A 347 -4.55 -4.94 -23.01
N TRP A 348 -5.20 -5.83 -22.27
CA TRP A 348 -4.70 -7.17 -22.04
C TRP A 348 -5.39 -8.16 -22.98
N HIS A 349 -4.59 -8.93 -23.73
CA HIS A 349 -5.06 -9.94 -24.67
C HIS A 349 -4.14 -11.17 -24.69
N SER A 350 -4.73 -12.35 -24.88
CA SER A 350 -3.97 -13.58 -25.09
C SER A 350 -4.70 -14.52 -26.04
N ALA A 351 -3.97 -15.09 -26.99
CA ALA A 351 -4.44 -16.19 -27.85
C ALA A 351 -4.65 -17.49 -27.07
N ASN A 352 -4.08 -17.60 -25.86
CA ASN A 352 -4.31 -18.73 -24.98
C ASN A 352 -5.67 -18.61 -24.27
N SER A 353 -6.64 -19.41 -24.75
CA SER A 353 -8.02 -19.40 -24.22
C SER A 353 -8.13 -19.70 -22.72
N VAL A 354 -7.18 -20.44 -22.12
CA VAL A 354 -7.17 -20.71 -20.67
C VAL A 354 -6.76 -19.46 -19.90
N ARG A 355 -5.72 -18.74 -20.36
CA ARG A 355 -5.30 -17.46 -19.77
C ARG A 355 -6.42 -16.42 -19.90
N GLN A 356 -7.04 -16.33 -21.07
CA GLN A 356 -8.14 -15.42 -21.35
C GLN A 356 -9.34 -15.67 -20.42
N LYS A 357 -9.84 -16.92 -20.35
CA LYS A 357 -10.94 -17.30 -19.44
C LYS A 357 -10.61 -16.99 -17.98
N ARG A 358 -9.36 -17.20 -17.55
CA ARG A 358 -8.93 -16.86 -16.19
C ARG A 358 -8.98 -15.36 -15.96
N MET A 359 -8.49 -14.55 -16.89
CA MET A 359 -8.46 -13.10 -16.72
C MET A 359 -9.88 -12.49 -16.78
N LEU A 360 -10.78 -13.02 -17.62
CA LEU A 360 -12.18 -12.60 -17.62
C LEU A 360 -12.87 -12.83 -16.26
N ARG A 361 -12.62 -13.98 -15.60
CA ARG A 361 -13.14 -14.25 -14.25
C ARG A 361 -12.56 -13.31 -13.18
N ILE A 362 -11.34 -12.83 -13.39
CA ILE A 362 -10.73 -11.82 -12.51
C ILE A 362 -11.43 -10.49 -12.75
N ALA A 363 -11.53 -10.05 -14.00
CA ALA A 363 -12.11 -8.77 -14.40
C ALA A 363 -13.56 -8.61 -13.91
N GLN A 364 -14.38 -9.67 -13.95
CA GLN A 364 -15.76 -9.68 -13.45
C GLN A 364 -15.92 -9.37 -11.96
N GLN A 365 -14.83 -9.34 -11.18
CA GLN A 365 -14.85 -9.00 -9.75
C GLN A 365 -14.62 -7.50 -9.49
N PHE A 366 -14.44 -6.70 -10.53
CA PHE A 366 -14.13 -5.27 -10.45
C PHE A 366 -15.17 -4.45 -11.23
N PRO A 367 -15.39 -3.18 -10.86
CA PRO A 367 -16.29 -2.30 -11.61
C PRO A 367 -15.65 -1.88 -12.95
N ASP A 368 -16.50 -1.48 -13.91
CA ASP A 368 -16.09 -1.06 -15.26
C ASP A 368 -15.22 0.20 -15.29
N GLU A 369 -15.18 0.95 -14.18
CA GLU A 369 -14.28 2.10 -13.96
C GLU A 369 -12.85 1.68 -13.57
N PHE A 370 -12.65 0.41 -13.18
CA PHE A 370 -11.35 -0.16 -12.86
C PHE A 370 -10.87 -1.10 -13.96
N ILE A 371 -11.67 -2.13 -14.29
CA ILE A 371 -11.39 -3.08 -15.36
C ILE A 371 -12.64 -3.26 -16.21
N ARG A 372 -12.52 -3.02 -17.51
CA ARG A 372 -13.62 -3.13 -18.48
C ARG A 372 -13.36 -4.26 -19.48
N CYS A 373 -14.40 -5.00 -19.85
CA CYS A 373 -14.31 -6.09 -20.84
C CYS A 373 -15.31 -5.83 -21.99
N PRO A 374 -14.94 -5.05 -23.02
CA PRO A 374 -15.90 -4.61 -24.04
C PRO A 374 -16.47 -5.73 -24.91
N ASP A 375 -15.67 -6.76 -25.23
CA ASP A 375 -16.03 -7.79 -26.22
C ASP A 375 -15.68 -9.22 -25.78
N GLN A 376 -15.40 -9.41 -24.48
CA GLN A 376 -14.89 -10.65 -23.88
C GLN A 376 -13.55 -11.16 -24.46
N LYS A 377 -12.94 -10.47 -25.42
CA LYS A 377 -11.66 -10.86 -26.01
C LYS A 377 -10.50 -10.02 -25.49
N GLU A 378 -10.75 -8.75 -25.20
CA GLU A 378 -9.83 -7.82 -24.59
C GLU A 378 -10.29 -7.41 -23.18
N ILE A 379 -9.32 -7.12 -22.32
CA ILE A 379 -9.54 -6.72 -20.92
C ILE A 379 -8.76 -5.44 -20.68
N HIS A 380 -9.47 -4.36 -20.35
CA HIS A 380 -8.91 -3.02 -20.27
C HIS A 380 -8.71 -2.64 -18.80
N PHE A 381 -7.47 -2.38 -18.37
CA PHE A 381 -7.20 -1.78 -17.06
C PHE A 381 -7.20 -0.27 -17.22
N LEU A 382 -8.21 0.39 -16.66
CA LEU A 382 -8.39 1.84 -16.80
C LEU A 382 -7.49 2.62 -15.85
N GLN A 383 -7.20 2.07 -14.66
CA GLN A 383 -6.27 2.65 -13.70
C GLN A 383 -4.86 2.06 -13.87
N SER A 384 -4.27 2.26 -15.04
CA SER A 384 -2.92 1.81 -15.38
C SER A 384 -2.12 2.89 -16.11
N GLY A 385 -0.84 2.62 -16.30
CA GLY A 385 0.07 3.50 -17.02
C GLY A 385 1.48 2.96 -17.02
N TRP A 386 2.46 3.80 -17.31
CA TRP A 386 3.85 3.40 -17.36
C TRP A 386 4.76 4.38 -16.62
N LEU A 387 5.90 3.87 -16.17
CA LEU A 387 6.94 4.63 -15.50
C LEU A 387 8.10 4.88 -16.46
N SER A 388 8.51 6.14 -16.58
CA SER A 388 9.75 6.53 -17.25
C SER A 388 10.95 6.31 -16.32
N THR A 389 12.07 5.82 -16.87
CA THR A 389 13.36 5.75 -16.14
C THR A 389 14.35 6.83 -16.54
N ALA A 390 13.93 7.80 -17.37
CA ALA A 390 14.71 9.00 -17.66
C ALA A 390 14.68 9.96 -16.46
N ALA A 391 15.40 9.61 -15.39
CA ALA A 391 15.69 10.51 -14.28
C ALA A 391 17.13 11.03 -14.38
N GLU A 392 17.39 12.24 -13.89
CA GLU A 392 18.74 12.78 -13.78
C GLU A 392 19.60 11.88 -12.89
N GLU A 393 20.83 11.61 -13.32
CA GLU A 393 21.79 10.77 -12.60
C GLU A 393 22.43 11.58 -11.43
N ASP A 394 21.64 11.90 -10.40
CA ASP A 394 22.10 12.55 -9.15
C ASP A 394 22.44 11.49 -8.07
N TYR A 395 23.48 10.72 -8.34
CA TYR A 395 24.00 9.70 -7.41
C TYR A 395 25.53 9.60 -7.47
N HIS A 396 26.15 9.17 -6.37
CA HIS A 396 27.57 8.89 -6.29
C HIS A 396 27.89 7.68 -7.19
N ARG A 397 28.67 7.92 -8.25
CA ARG A 397 29.09 6.91 -9.22
C ARG A 397 30.21 6.04 -8.67
N ALA A 398 29.84 4.97 -7.98
CA ALA A 398 30.79 4.00 -7.46
C ALA A 398 30.23 2.58 -7.52
N LYS A 399 31.09 1.61 -7.84
CA LYS A 399 30.76 0.20 -7.75
C LYS A 399 31.10 -0.28 -6.34
N VAL A 400 30.06 -0.51 -5.53
CA VAL A 400 30.23 -1.09 -4.19
C VAL A 400 30.75 -2.52 -4.31
N GLY A 401 31.85 -2.79 -3.61
CA GLY A 401 32.49 -4.10 -3.50
C GLY A 401 32.30 -4.75 -2.13
N SER A 402 32.22 -3.95 -1.05
CA SER A 402 32.00 -4.48 0.30
C SER A 402 31.23 -3.53 1.22
N ILE A 403 30.61 -4.11 2.25
CA ILE A 403 29.91 -3.40 3.32
C ILE A 403 30.35 -3.97 4.67
N LYS A 404 30.53 -3.10 5.66
CA LYS A 404 30.95 -3.50 7.01
C LYS A 404 30.28 -2.62 8.04
N PHE A 405 29.80 -3.22 9.13
CA PHE A 405 29.33 -2.46 10.29
C PHE A 405 30.47 -2.31 11.30
N CYS A 406 30.89 -1.07 11.58
CA CYS A 406 31.98 -0.73 12.48
C CYS A 406 31.63 0.56 13.24
N GLU A 407 32.01 0.66 14.53
CA GLU A 407 31.80 1.88 15.33
C GLU A 407 30.36 2.43 15.28
N ASN A 408 29.38 1.52 15.30
CA ASN A 408 27.96 1.86 15.24
C ASN A 408 27.52 2.55 13.93
N GLN A 409 28.25 2.37 12.82
CA GLN A 409 27.90 2.86 11.49
C GLN A 409 28.23 1.82 10.41
N TRP A 410 27.58 1.94 9.26
CA TRP A 410 27.88 1.18 8.05
C TRP A 410 28.94 1.90 7.23
N GLN A 411 30.05 1.21 6.97
CA GLN A 411 31.07 1.60 6.00
C GLN A 411 30.81 0.87 4.69
N VAL A 412 30.77 1.64 3.60
CA VAL A 412 30.57 1.13 2.23
C VAL A 412 31.86 1.39 1.46
N SER A 413 32.42 0.37 0.83
CA SER A 413 33.69 0.46 0.10
C SER A 413 33.57 -0.08 -1.32
N ASP A 414 34.43 0.42 -2.21
CA ASP A 414 34.56 -0.10 -3.57
C ASP A 414 35.27 -1.47 -3.64
N ASP A 415 35.43 -2.01 -4.84
CA ASP A 415 36.15 -3.28 -5.07
C ASP A 415 37.63 -3.22 -4.64
N GLY A 416 38.21 -2.02 -4.57
CA GLY A 416 39.59 -1.76 -4.11
C GLY A 416 39.71 -1.51 -2.61
N MET A 417 38.63 -1.70 -1.84
CA MET A 417 38.54 -1.41 -0.40
C MET A 417 38.69 0.08 -0.04
N ASN A 418 38.55 1.01 -0.99
CA ASN A 418 38.48 2.43 -0.68
C ASN A 418 37.11 2.76 -0.09
N LEU A 419 37.09 3.56 0.98
CA LEU A 419 35.84 4.02 1.61
C LEU A 419 35.08 4.96 0.65
N ILE A 420 33.84 4.61 0.35
CA ILE A 420 32.89 5.44 -0.41
C ILE A 420 32.13 6.35 0.54
N THR A 421 31.53 5.77 1.59
CA THR A 421 30.76 6.52 2.60
C THR A 421 30.67 5.77 3.94
N GLN A 422 30.28 6.51 4.97
CA GLN A 422 29.97 5.99 6.30
C GLN A 422 28.65 6.57 6.80
N VAL A 423 27.67 5.72 7.13
CA VAL A 423 26.28 6.12 7.41
C VAL A 423 25.65 5.32 8.57
N ASP A 424 24.59 5.84 9.16
CA ASP A 424 23.88 5.18 10.27
C ASP A 424 23.02 4.00 9.80
N HIS A 425 22.38 4.14 8.63
CA HIS A 425 21.49 3.13 8.04
C HIS A 425 21.92 2.84 6.59
N LEU A 426 21.81 1.57 6.19
CA LEU A 426 22.16 1.13 4.84
C LEU A 426 20.99 0.39 4.18
N VAL A 427 20.63 0.78 2.96
CA VAL A 427 19.61 0.11 2.14
C VAL A 427 20.26 -0.49 0.90
N ILE A 428 20.11 -1.81 0.72
CA ILE A 428 20.55 -2.53 -0.47
C ILE A 428 19.35 -2.65 -1.43
N ALA A 429 19.40 -1.93 -2.56
CA ALA A 429 18.40 -1.93 -3.62
C ALA A 429 19.03 -2.23 -5.00
N ALA A 430 20.08 -3.06 -5.01
CA ALA A 430 20.96 -3.28 -6.16
C ALA A 430 20.50 -4.39 -7.12
N GLY A 431 19.20 -4.67 -7.21
CA GLY A 431 18.66 -5.73 -8.08
C GLY A 431 19.33 -7.09 -7.81
N ILE A 432 19.72 -7.80 -8.87
CA ILE A 432 20.38 -9.12 -8.74
C ILE A 432 21.75 -9.03 -8.07
N ARG A 433 22.45 -7.89 -8.19
CA ARG A 433 23.74 -7.66 -7.53
C ARG A 433 23.65 -7.54 -6.02
N SER A 434 22.45 -7.46 -5.45
CA SER A 434 22.26 -7.52 -4.00
C SER A 434 22.88 -8.80 -3.40
N SER A 435 22.84 -9.92 -4.12
CA SER A 435 23.44 -11.20 -3.69
C SER A 435 24.98 -11.18 -3.62
N ALA A 436 25.64 -10.15 -4.16
CA ALA A 436 27.07 -9.95 -3.98
C ALA A 436 27.43 -9.26 -2.66
N LEU A 437 26.46 -8.57 -2.03
CA LEU A 437 26.68 -7.80 -0.79
C LEU A 437 26.07 -8.48 0.44
N ILE A 438 25.02 -9.29 0.25
CA ILE A 438 24.33 -9.98 1.33
C ILE A 438 23.78 -11.31 0.82
N ASP A 439 23.74 -12.33 1.68
CA ASP A 439 23.08 -13.59 1.35
C ASP A 439 21.57 -13.37 1.17
N ALA A 440 21.11 -13.50 -0.08
CA ALA A 440 19.72 -13.32 -0.46
C ALA A 440 19.35 -14.38 -1.51
N PRO A 441 18.23 -15.13 -1.32
CA PRO A 441 17.83 -16.23 -2.20
C PRO A 441 17.19 -15.71 -3.49
N LEU A 442 17.98 -15.03 -4.31
CA LEU A 442 17.59 -14.45 -5.58
C LEU A 442 17.85 -15.42 -6.73
N ILE A 443 16.90 -15.48 -7.66
CA ILE A 443 16.96 -16.25 -8.89
C ILE A 443 17.15 -15.24 -10.03
N PRO A 444 18.26 -15.32 -10.79
CA PRO A 444 18.44 -14.47 -11.96
C PRO A 444 17.44 -14.87 -13.05
N VAL A 445 16.83 -13.86 -13.67
CA VAL A 445 15.96 -14.05 -14.82
C VAL A 445 16.36 -13.05 -15.90
N ARG A 446 17.00 -13.54 -16.95
CA ARG A 446 17.36 -12.74 -18.11
C ARG A 446 16.12 -12.40 -18.92
N GLY A 447 16.08 -11.20 -19.49
CA GLY A 447 15.11 -10.83 -20.51
C GLY A 447 15.64 -9.77 -21.46
N GLN A 448 15.18 -9.83 -22.70
CA GLN A 448 15.50 -8.89 -23.76
C GLN A 448 14.27 -8.06 -24.11
N ALA A 449 14.47 -6.77 -24.33
CA ALA A 449 13.46 -5.82 -24.79
C ALA A 449 14.03 -4.95 -25.90
N LEU A 450 13.14 -4.36 -26.69
CA LEU A 450 13.46 -3.48 -27.81
C LEU A 450 12.86 -2.11 -27.55
N THR A 451 13.58 -1.06 -27.92
CA THR A 451 12.92 0.20 -28.28
C THR A 451 12.74 0.21 -29.79
N VAL A 452 11.51 0.40 -30.23
CA VAL A 452 11.16 0.48 -31.64
C VAL A 452 10.49 1.80 -31.97
N ARG A 453 10.60 2.23 -33.22
CA ARG A 453 9.72 3.24 -33.81
C ARG A 453 8.63 2.54 -34.62
N LEU A 454 7.38 2.85 -34.30
CA LEU A 454 6.20 2.33 -34.98
C LEU A 454 5.79 3.27 -36.13
N ASP A 455 5.15 2.71 -37.16
CA ASP A 455 4.62 3.50 -38.28
C ASP A 455 3.50 4.45 -37.85
N LYS A 456 2.76 4.04 -36.80
CA LYS A 456 1.60 4.73 -36.26
C LYS A 456 1.79 5.04 -34.78
N HIS A 457 1.16 6.10 -34.32
CA HIS A 457 1.08 6.43 -32.91
C HIS A 457 0.20 5.40 -32.17
N LEU A 458 0.63 4.98 -30.99
CA LEU A 458 -0.11 4.12 -30.08
C LEU A 458 -0.33 4.87 -28.77
N SER A 459 -1.58 4.95 -28.29
CA SER A 459 -1.91 5.60 -27.01
C SER A 459 -1.93 4.62 -25.84
N ASP A 460 -2.34 3.38 -26.10
CA ASP A 460 -2.61 2.39 -25.07
C ASP A 460 -1.44 1.42 -24.95
N MET A 461 -1.14 0.99 -23.73
CA MET A 461 -0.29 -0.17 -23.50
C MET A 461 -0.99 -1.45 -23.95
N MET A 462 -0.21 -2.45 -24.31
CA MET A 462 -0.67 -3.81 -24.57
C MET A 462 0.09 -4.80 -23.69
N ASP A 463 -0.57 -5.85 -23.22
CA ASP A 463 0.07 -6.97 -22.51
C ASP A 463 -0.74 -8.28 -22.70
N GLY A 464 -0.18 -9.37 -22.19
CA GLY A 464 -0.74 -10.72 -22.21
C GLY A 464 0.22 -11.67 -22.89
N ASP A 465 0.24 -11.70 -24.22
CA ASP A 465 1.23 -12.49 -24.98
C ASP A 465 2.52 -11.72 -25.27
N LEU A 466 2.43 -10.39 -25.39
CA LEU A 466 3.55 -9.48 -25.60
C LEU A 466 3.26 -8.16 -24.90
N ILE A 467 4.24 -7.59 -24.21
CA ILE A 467 4.11 -6.25 -23.64
C ILE A 467 4.60 -5.20 -24.63
N VAL A 468 3.75 -4.19 -24.89
CA VAL A 468 4.07 -3.02 -25.70
C VAL A 468 3.69 -1.78 -24.91
N ILE A 469 4.67 -0.93 -24.63
CA ILE A 469 4.47 0.29 -23.85
C ILE A 469 4.75 1.47 -24.77
N PRO A 470 3.73 2.27 -25.13
CA PRO A 470 3.94 3.44 -25.97
C PRO A 470 4.64 4.56 -25.20
N ALA A 471 5.37 5.38 -25.95
CA ALA A 471 5.95 6.64 -25.53
C ALA A 471 5.68 7.73 -26.57
N THR A 472 6.27 8.92 -26.39
CA THR A 472 6.15 10.03 -27.34
C THR A 472 6.71 9.66 -28.72
N ASP A 473 6.23 10.35 -29.77
CA ASP A 473 6.78 10.29 -31.13
C ASP A 473 6.83 8.89 -31.77
N ARG A 474 5.79 8.08 -31.54
CA ARG A 474 5.64 6.71 -32.09
C ARG A 474 6.71 5.74 -31.58
N LEU A 475 7.41 6.08 -30.50
CA LEU A 475 8.32 5.16 -29.83
C LEU A 475 7.53 4.18 -28.97
N ALA A 476 8.02 2.95 -28.88
CA ALA A 476 7.49 1.97 -27.95
C ALA A 476 8.60 1.06 -27.40
N THR A 477 8.48 0.68 -26.13
CA THR A 477 9.21 -0.45 -25.58
C THR A 477 8.42 -1.72 -25.83
N VAL A 478 9.07 -2.69 -26.47
CA VAL A 478 8.49 -3.99 -26.81
C VAL A 478 9.26 -5.04 -26.03
N GLY A 479 8.56 -5.85 -25.26
CA GLY A 479 9.23 -6.83 -24.45
C GLY A 479 8.30 -7.93 -23.92
N SER A 480 8.82 -8.81 -23.09
CA SER A 480 10.25 -9.13 -23.04
C SER A 480 10.43 -10.62 -22.98
N THR A 481 11.55 -11.11 -23.49
CA THR A 481 11.89 -12.52 -23.33
C THR A 481 12.14 -12.84 -21.84
N PHE A 482 12.11 -14.14 -21.54
CA PHE A 482 12.12 -14.60 -20.17
C PHE A 482 12.87 -15.93 -20.06
N GLU A 483 14.09 -15.88 -19.54
CA GLU A 483 14.94 -17.05 -19.36
C GLU A 483 15.38 -17.17 -17.90
N HIS A 484 14.92 -18.24 -17.24
CA HIS A 484 15.25 -18.53 -15.84
C HIS A 484 16.70 -19.00 -15.70
N ASN A 485 17.34 -18.64 -14.58
CA ASN A 485 18.70 -19.06 -14.22
C ASN A 485 19.77 -18.66 -15.25
N SER A 486 19.48 -17.63 -16.03
CA SER A 486 20.40 -17.09 -17.04
C SER A 486 20.89 -15.71 -16.60
N ILE A 487 22.20 -15.51 -16.75
CA ILE A 487 22.89 -14.23 -16.54
C ILE A 487 23.62 -13.76 -17.80
N ASP A 488 23.33 -14.40 -18.94
CA ASP A 488 23.95 -14.07 -20.22
C ASP A 488 23.66 -12.59 -20.57
N PRO A 489 24.70 -11.74 -20.63
CA PRO A 489 24.53 -10.31 -20.82
C PRO A 489 24.24 -9.94 -22.28
N ASP A 490 24.46 -10.86 -23.22
CA ASP A 490 24.53 -10.50 -24.63
C ASP A 490 23.15 -10.53 -25.30
N PRO A 491 22.89 -9.57 -26.22
CA PRO A 491 21.68 -9.58 -27.02
C PRO A 491 21.70 -10.76 -28.01
N ARG A 492 20.54 -11.40 -28.19
CA ARG A 492 20.37 -12.53 -29.10
C ARG A 492 19.49 -12.16 -30.28
N SER A 493 20.00 -12.34 -31.49
CA SER A 493 19.27 -12.02 -32.73
C SER A 493 17.96 -12.83 -32.85
N SER A 494 17.96 -14.09 -32.39
CA SER A 494 16.75 -14.93 -32.37
C SER A 494 15.65 -14.37 -31.48
N GLU A 495 15.99 -13.79 -30.33
CA GLU A 495 15.05 -13.13 -29.43
C GLU A 495 14.52 -11.82 -30.02
N THR A 496 15.37 -11.05 -30.70
CA THR A 496 14.94 -9.86 -31.45
C THR A 496 13.93 -10.23 -32.52
N SER A 497 14.21 -11.23 -33.35
CA SER A 497 13.28 -11.73 -34.38
C SER A 497 11.96 -12.18 -33.77
N SER A 498 11.99 -12.95 -32.68
CA SER A 498 10.78 -13.43 -32.00
C SER A 498 9.91 -12.31 -31.45
N LEU A 499 10.51 -11.25 -30.88
CA LEU A 499 9.78 -10.07 -30.39
C LEU A 499 9.14 -9.29 -31.54
N LEU A 500 9.86 -9.11 -32.65
CA LEU A 500 9.34 -8.43 -33.84
C LEU A 500 8.20 -9.23 -34.51
N ASP A 501 8.31 -10.55 -34.57
CA ASP A 501 7.26 -11.41 -35.12
C ASP A 501 5.99 -11.37 -34.25
N SER A 502 6.16 -11.41 -32.93
CA SER A 502 5.05 -11.25 -31.97
C SER A 502 4.39 -9.87 -32.11
N LEU A 503 5.20 -8.82 -32.30
CA LEU A 503 4.70 -7.47 -32.51
C LEU A 503 3.92 -7.33 -33.82
N ARG A 504 4.40 -7.91 -34.93
CA ARG A 504 3.69 -7.93 -36.22
C ARG A 504 2.39 -8.72 -36.15
N HIS A 505 2.34 -9.77 -35.33
CA HIS A 505 1.11 -10.52 -35.08
C HIS A 505 0.10 -9.67 -34.31
N LEU A 506 0.55 -8.95 -33.27
CA LEU A 506 -0.28 -8.06 -32.46
C LEU A 506 -0.73 -6.81 -33.23
N LEU A 507 0.12 -6.30 -34.12
CA LEU A 507 -0.11 -5.12 -34.97
C LEU A 507 0.08 -5.48 -36.45
N PRO A 508 -0.92 -6.14 -37.09
CA PRO A 508 -0.81 -6.54 -38.48
C PRO A 508 -0.52 -5.36 -39.42
N GLY A 509 0.44 -5.55 -40.32
CA GLY A 509 0.89 -4.53 -41.27
C GLY A 509 1.84 -3.48 -40.69
N SER A 510 2.27 -3.63 -39.43
CA SER A 510 3.36 -2.80 -38.87
C SER A 510 4.73 -3.22 -39.40
N SER A 511 5.58 -2.24 -39.63
CA SER A 511 6.98 -2.36 -40.03
C SER A 511 7.88 -1.61 -39.04
N PRO A 512 7.98 -2.09 -37.78
CA PRO A 512 8.72 -1.42 -36.72
C PRO A 512 10.22 -1.30 -37.05
N GLU A 513 10.80 -0.11 -36.86
CA GLU A 513 12.24 0.15 -36.90
C GLU A 513 12.84 -0.10 -35.51
N VAL A 514 13.80 -1.02 -35.38
CA VAL A 514 14.50 -1.26 -34.11
C VAL A 514 15.54 -0.18 -33.89
N LEU A 515 15.40 0.58 -32.80
CA LEU A 515 16.33 1.65 -32.42
C LEU A 515 17.34 1.19 -31.39
N SER A 516 16.95 0.30 -30.48
CA SER A 516 17.83 -0.18 -29.41
C SER A 516 17.40 -1.56 -28.92
N VAL A 517 18.38 -2.35 -28.48
CA VAL A 517 18.18 -3.66 -27.85
C VAL A 517 18.74 -3.61 -26.44
N TYR A 518 17.95 -4.07 -25.48
CA TYR A 518 18.32 -4.09 -24.06
C TYR A 518 18.27 -5.52 -23.55
N VAL A 519 19.29 -5.91 -22.78
CA VAL A 519 19.29 -7.14 -22.00
C VAL A 519 19.33 -6.77 -20.52
N GLY A 520 18.44 -7.34 -19.73
CA GLY A 520 18.34 -7.07 -18.31
C GLY A 520 18.27 -8.35 -17.49
N ILE A 521 19.04 -8.42 -16.41
CA ILE A 521 18.97 -9.52 -15.44
C ILE A 521 18.09 -9.09 -14.26
N ARG A 522 16.89 -9.67 -14.19
CA ARG A 522 15.96 -9.45 -13.09
C ARG A 522 16.36 -10.28 -11.88
N ALA A 523 16.13 -9.74 -10.69
CA ALA A 523 16.13 -10.51 -9.46
C ALA A 523 14.72 -11.02 -9.17
N ALA A 524 14.52 -12.34 -9.19
CA ALA A 524 13.28 -12.98 -8.77
C ALA A 524 13.49 -13.79 -7.49
N THR A 525 12.39 -14.23 -6.88
CA THR A 525 12.40 -15.18 -5.75
C THR A 525 11.52 -16.38 -6.09
N ARG A 526 11.67 -17.49 -5.35
CA ARG A 526 10.90 -18.72 -5.63
C ARG A 526 9.38 -18.56 -5.52
N ASP A 527 8.88 -17.64 -4.70
CA ASP A 527 7.45 -17.32 -4.57
C ASP A 527 6.99 -16.09 -5.37
N ARG A 528 7.92 -15.49 -6.14
CA ARG A 528 7.70 -14.32 -7.00
C ARG A 528 7.24 -13.08 -6.23
N LEU A 529 7.61 -12.98 -4.96
CA LEU A 529 7.40 -11.80 -4.11
C LEU A 529 8.76 -11.17 -3.77
N PRO A 530 8.83 -9.84 -3.62
CA PRO A 530 10.09 -9.20 -3.30
C PRO A 530 10.62 -9.59 -1.90
N LEU A 531 11.90 -9.30 -1.67
CA LEU A 531 12.53 -9.34 -0.35
C LEU A 531 12.62 -7.90 0.14
N VAL A 532 11.84 -7.54 1.17
CA VAL A 532 11.74 -6.17 1.65
C VAL A 532 11.70 -6.14 3.18
N GLY A 533 12.61 -5.39 3.80
CA GLY A 533 12.62 -5.14 5.24
C GLY A 533 14.02 -5.12 5.84
N LEU A 534 14.09 -5.25 7.17
CA LEU A 534 15.35 -5.37 7.91
C LEU A 534 16.00 -6.73 7.62
N VAL A 535 17.31 -6.74 7.35
CA VAL A 535 18.11 -7.95 7.16
C VAL A 535 18.29 -8.67 8.51
N PRO A 536 17.81 -9.92 8.66
CA PRO A 536 17.94 -10.70 9.89
C PRO A 536 19.39 -10.80 10.35
N GLY A 537 19.64 -10.58 11.64
CA GLY A 537 20.99 -10.64 12.22
C GLY A 537 21.84 -9.38 12.00
N HIS A 538 21.35 -8.38 11.27
CA HIS A 538 22.05 -7.12 11.04
C HIS A 538 21.31 -5.94 11.66
N GLN A 539 22.07 -4.97 12.16
CA GLN A 539 21.51 -3.73 12.71
C GLN A 539 21.42 -2.68 11.60
N ARG A 540 20.24 -2.04 11.45
CA ARG A 540 20.02 -0.91 10.52
C ARG A 540 20.44 -1.19 9.07
N LEU A 541 20.40 -2.46 8.66
CA LEU A 541 20.60 -2.90 7.28
C LEU A 541 19.26 -3.35 6.71
N TYR A 542 18.91 -2.82 5.55
CA TYR A 542 17.64 -3.08 4.90
C TYR A 542 17.87 -3.61 3.49
N LEU A 543 16.98 -4.49 3.04
CA LEU A 543 16.97 -5.02 1.68
C LEU A 543 15.68 -4.59 0.98
N CYS A 544 15.78 -4.20 -0.28
CA CYS A 544 14.64 -3.87 -1.14
C CYS A 544 14.93 -4.38 -2.56
N THR A 545 14.69 -5.66 -2.81
CA THR A 545 15.03 -6.32 -4.09
C THR A 545 14.09 -7.50 -4.41
N GLY A 546 14.35 -8.25 -5.48
CA GLY A 546 13.62 -9.48 -5.80
C GLY A 546 12.26 -9.24 -6.48
N PHE A 547 12.08 -8.10 -7.14
CA PHE A 547 10.81 -7.68 -7.74
C PHE A 547 10.40 -8.44 -9.03
N GLY A 548 11.30 -9.24 -9.61
CA GLY A 548 11.07 -9.90 -10.89
C GLY A 548 10.67 -8.89 -11.97
N SER A 549 9.58 -9.17 -12.68
CA SER A 549 9.06 -8.32 -13.76
C SER A 549 8.12 -7.20 -13.31
N HIS A 550 7.95 -6.98 -12.00
CA HIS A 550 6.92 -6.07 -11.45
C HIS A 550 7.52 -4.99 -10.55
N GLY A 551 8.78 -4.63 -10.81
CA GLY A 551 9.50 -3.59 -10.07
C GLY A 551 8.80 -2.25 -10.13
N ALA A 552 8.33 -1.82 -11.30
CA ALA A 552 7.67 -0.53 -11.45
C ALA A 552 6.39 -0.40 -10.62
N THR A 553 5.54 -1.44 -10.58
CA THR A 553 4.33 -1.44 -9.75
C THR A 553 4.64 -1.50 -8.25
N ASN A 554 5.63 -2.29 -7.83
CA ASN A 554 5.75 -2.69 -6.43
C ASN A 554 6.81 -1.91 -5.64
N SER A 555 7.87 -1.47 -6.30
CA SER A 555 9.10 -1.05 -5.62
C SER A 555 8.97 0.30 -4.90
N ARG A 556 8.19 1.24 -5.44
CA ARG A 556 7.98 2.56 -4.82
C ARG A 556 7.30 2.45 -3.44
N LEU A 557 6.24 1.63 -3.32
CA LEU A 557 5.59 1.36 -2.03
C LEU A 557 6.54 0.63 -1.05
N CYS A 558 7.38 -0.26 -1.57
CA CYS A 558 8.39 -0.94 -0.76
C CYS A 558 9.45 0.05 -0.22
N GLY A 559 9.83 1.06 -1.02
CA GLY A 559 10.68 2.17 -0.57
C GLY A 559 10.04 2.98 0.55
N GLU A 560 8.74 3.31 0.43
CA GLU A 560 7.97 3.95 1.51
C GLU A 560 7.95 3.11 2.78
N PHE A 561 7.78 1.78 2.67
CA PHE A 561 7.87 0.88 3.82
C PHE A 561 9.26 0.88 4.47
N ILE A 562 10.35 0.86 3.68
CA ILE A 562 11.72 0.98 4.23
C ILE A 562 11.90 2.30 4.98
N ALA A 563 11.42 3.42 4.41
CA ALA A 563 11.47 4.71 5.09
C ALA A 563 10.66 4.70 6.40
N ASN A 564 9.49 4.04 6.45
CA ASN A 564 8.74 3.89 7.70
C ASN A 564 9.54 3.12 8.77
N LEU A 565 10.27 2.06 8.38
CA LEU A 565 11.10 1.29 9.30
C LEU A 565 12.29 2.09 9.83
N ILE A 566 12.93 2.90 8.99
CA ILE A 566 14.07 3.76 9.39
C ILE A 566 13.59 4.85 10.35
N CYS A 567 12.41 5.44 10.10
CA CYS A 567 11.88 6.54 10.90
C CYS A 567 10.98 6.12 12.07
N ASP A 568 10.81 4.82 12.36
CA ASP A 568 9.86 4.31 13.36
C ASP A 568 8.44 4.87 13.19
N GLU A 569 7.99 5.00 11.94
CA GLU A 569 6.64 5.45 11.60
C GLU A 569 5.67 4.28 11.44
N PRO A 570 4.35 4.52 11.46
CA PRO A 570 3.38 3.51 11.06
C PRO A 570 3.69 2.98 9.66
N ALA A 571 3.66 1.67 9.48
CA ALA A 571 4.05 1.06 8.23
C ALA A 571 2.97 1.21 7.15
N ALA A 572 3.38 1.52 5.92
CA ALA A 572 2.56 1.49 4.72
C ALA A 572 2.03 0.08 4.39
N LEU A 573 2.72 -0.96 4.86
CA LEU A 573 2.32 -2.36 4.72
C LEU A 573 1.77 -2.90 6.04
N ASN A 574 0.69 -3.66 5.95
CA ASN A 574 0.14 -4.34 7.13
C ASN A 574 1.05 -5.52 7.57
N ARG A 575 0.93 -5.96 8.83
CA ARG A 575 1.80 -6.99 9.42
C ARG A 575 1.85 -8.28 8.59
N ALA A 576 0.73 -8.69 7.99
CA ALA A 576 0.69 -9.90 7.17
C ALA A 576 1.42 -9.72 5.83
N GLN A 577 1.36 -8.53 5.22
CA GLN A 577 2.15 -8.18 4.05
C GLN A 577 3.63 -8.08 4.38
N GLN A 578 4.00 -7.48 5.52
CA GLN A 578 5.39 -7.45 6.00
C GLN A 578 5.97 -8.86 6.14
N ALA A 579 5.25 -9.76 6.83
CA ALA A 579 5.66 -11.16 6.95
C ALA A 579 5.75 -11.91 5.61
N MET A 580 4.92 -11.52 4.63
CA MET A 580 4.94 -12.07 3.28
C MET A 580 6.15 -11.61 2.47
N LEU A 581 6.69 -10.41 2.74
CA LEU A 581 7.85 -9.84 2.05
C LEU A 581 9.16 -9.98 2.81
N ALA A 582 9.09 -10.41 4.09
CA ALA A 582 10.25 -10.60 4.95
C ALA A 582 11.34 -11.47 4.30
N ILE A 583 12.60 -11.15 4.63
CA ILE A 583 13.79 -11.72 3.98
C ILE A 583 14.01 -13.17 4.45
N ASP A 584 13.76 -13.45 5.72
CA ASP A 584 13.85 -14.78 6.35
C ASP A 584 12.61 -15.67 6.14
N ARG A 585 11.59 -15.20 5.42
CA ARG A 585 10.30 -15.91 5.29
C ARG A 585 10.43 -17.36 4.81
N PHE A 586 11.46 -17.66 4.01
CA PHE A 586 11.70 -19.00 3.52
C PHE A 586 12.24 -19.92 4.61
N GLN A 587 13.22 -19.46 5.39
CA GLN A 587 13.74 -20.18 6.55
C GLN A 587 12.63 -20.41 7.61
N LEU A 588 11.80 -19.39 7.87
CA LEU A 588 10.67 -19.49 8.79
C LEU A 588 9.57 -20.46 8.30
N ARG A 589 9.33 -20.54 6.99
CA ARG A 589 8.36 -21.50 6.42
C ARG A 589 8.90 -22.92 6.45
N ASP A 590 10.18 -23.11 6.13
CA ASP A 590 10.80 -24.42 6.07
C ASP A 590 10.96 -25.00 7.49
N SER A 591 11.38 -24.20 8.48
CA SER A 591 11.42 -24.62 9.89
C SER A 591 10.06 -25.04 10.46
N ARG A 592 8.96 -24.35 10.10
CA ARG A 592 7.59 -24.73 10.50
C ARG A 592 7.12 -26.06 9.90
N LYS A 593 7.61 -26.43 8.72
CA LYS A 593 7.32 -27.75 8.12
C LYS A 593 8.07 -28.88 8.83
N TYR A 594 9.19 -28.57 9.47
CA TYR A 594 10.05 -29.53 10.15
C TYR A 594 9.86 -29.59 11.67
N SER A 595 8.97 -28.79 12.27
CA SER A 595 8.58 -28.94 13.67
C SER A 595 7.77 -30.23 13.87
N PRO A 596 8.31 -31.29 14.50
CA PRO A 596 7.56 -32.50 14.81
C PRO A 596 6.75 -32.22 16.09
N GLY A 597 5.45 -31.95 15.95
CA GLY A 597 4.62 -31.74 17.13
C GLY A 597 3.30 -31.03 16.86
N LYS A 598 2.36 -31.76 16.24
CA LYS A 598 0.90 -31.73 16.43
C LYS A 598 0.28 -32.61 15.33
N SER A 599 0.56 -33.92 15.45
CA SER A 599 -0.28 -34.98 14.90
C SER A 599 -1.52 -35.13 15.78
#